data_AF-A0A960IVG6-F1
#
_entry.id   AF-A0A960IVG6-F1
#
_cell.length_a   1.000
_cell.length_b   1.000
_cell.length_c   1.000
_cell.angle_alpha   90.00
_cell.angle_beta   90.00
_cell.angle_gamma   90.00
#
_symmetry.space_group_name_H-M   'P 1'
#
loop_
_entity.id
_entity.type
_entity.pdbx_description
1 polymer ?
#
loop_
_entity_poly.entity_id
_entity_poly.type
_entity_poly.pdbx_seq_one_letter_code
_entity_poly.pdbx_strand_id
1 'polypeptide(L)'
;MNDFLEVLVVGLGNGAIYAMLGLGLVVIYRSTGLLNFAQGELAMFSTFIVWTIWNAGVPMWLAIIGGMFGGFLIGILLHQVAVSPLG
;
A
#
# COMPACT_ATOMS: atom_id res chain seq x y z
N MET A 1 28.51 -18.06 2.07
CA MET A 1 27.78 -17.82 3.34
C MET A 1 27.12 -16.45 3.34
N ASN A 2 27.84 -15.38 2.96
CA ASN A 2 27.27 -14.04 2.84
C ASN A 2 26.07 -13.99 1.88
N ASP A 3 26.16 -14.61 0.71
CA ASP A 3 25.08 -14.62 -0.29
C ASP A 3 23.80 -15.30 0.22
N PHE A 4 23.93 -16.33 1.06
CA PHE A 4 22.77 -17.00 1.66
C PHE A 4 22.02 -16.07 2.61
N LEU A 5 22.75 -15.36 3.48
CA LEU A 5 22.16 -14.40 4.41
C LEU A 5 21.53 -13.21 3.67
N GLU A 6 22.17 -12.72 2.61
CA GLU A 6 21.63 -11.65 1.76
C GLU A 6 20.30 -12.06 1.11
N VAL A 7 20.28 -13.21 0.42
CA VAL A 7 19.07 -13.72 -0.23
C VAL A 7 17.96 -14.00 0.79
N LEU A 8 18.30 -14.49 1.98
CA LEU A 8 17.34 -14.72 3.05
C LEU A 8 16.71 -13.40 3.53
N VAL A 9 17.51 -12.36 3.76
CA VAL A 9 17.01 -11.05 4.20
C VAL A 9 16.16 -10.39 3.11
N VAL A 10 16.60 -10.42 1.86
CA VAL A 10 15.82 -9.90 0.72
C VAL A 10 14.52 -10.68 0.55
N GLY A 11 14.57 -12.02 0.66
CA GLY A 11 13.42 -12.90 0.59
C GLY A 11 12.39 -12.62 1.69
N LEU A 12 12.85 -12.43 2.93
CA LEU A 12 11.99 -12.02 4.04
C LEU A 12 11.37 -10.64 3.82
N GLY A 13 12.13 -9.68 3.31
CA GLY A 13 11.64 -8.34 2.99
C GLY A 13 10.51 -8.39 1.95
N ASN A 14 10.73 -9.09 0.84
CA ASN A 14 9.72 -9.27 -0.20
C ASN A 14 8.50 -10.04 0.31
N GLY A 15 8.73 -11.12 1.08
CA GLY A 15 7.66 -11.90 1.70
C GLY A 15 6.79 -11.08 2.64
N ALA A 16 7.40 -10.20 3.45
CA ALA A 16 6.68 -9.30 4.34
C ALA A 16 5.80 -8.31 3.57
N ILE A 17 6.27 -7.76 2.44
CA ILE A 17 5.48 -6.87 1.58
C ILE A 17 4.24 -7.61 1.06
N TYR A 18 4.41 -8.81 0.49
CA TYR A 18 3.27 -9.59 -0.02
C TYR A 18 2.32 -10.04 1.09
N ALA A 19 2.83 -10.39 2.27
CA ALA A 19 2.01 -10.73 3.43
C ALA A 19 1.16 -9.52 3.88
N MET A 20 1.75 -8.32 3.95
CA MET A 20 1.03 -7.09 4.29
C MET A 20 -0.04 -6.74 3.24
N LEU A 21 0.27 -6.89 1.95
CA LEU A 21 -0.72 -6.69 0.87
C LEU A 21 -1.90 -7.67 1.01
N GLY A 22 -1.62 -8.94 1.28
CA GLY A 22 -2.65 -9.95 1.55
C GLY A 22 -3.51 -9.62 2.77
N LEU A 23 -2.88 -9.19 3.87
CA LEU A 23 -3.58 -8.77 5.08
C LEU A 23 -4.51 -7.58 4.82
N GLY A 24 -4.07 -6.56 4.08
CA GLY A 24 -4.90 -5.42 3.71
C GLY A 24 -6.16 -5.84 2.93
N LEU A 25 -5.99 -6.73 1.96
CA LEU A 25 -7.08 -7.27 1.16
C LEU A 25 -8.08 -8.07 2.01
N VAL A 26 -7.58 -8.92 2.92
CA VAL A 26 -8.42 -9.70 3.86
C VAL A 26 -9.20 -8.80 4.82
N VAL A 27 -8.58 -7.75 5.35
CA VAL A 27 -9.23 -6.78 6.25
C VAL A 27 -10.38 -6.07 5.54
N ILE A 28 -10.15 -5.58 4.32
CA ILE A 28 -11.18 -4.91 3.52
C ILE A 28 -12.33 -5.88 3.24
N TYR A 29 -12.02 -7.10 2.76
CA TYR A 29 -13.04 -8.09 2.45
C TYR A 29 -13.88 -8.47 3.67
N ARG A 30 -13.25 -8.66 4.83
CA ARG A 30 -13.96 -8.98 6.08
C ARG A 30 -14.86 -7.85 6.57
N SER A 31 -14.51 -6.59 6.30
CA SER A 31 -15.30 -5.44 6.72
C SER A 31 -16.44 -5.09 5.76
N THR A 32 -16.28 -5.34 4.46
CA THR A 32 -17.23 -4.89 3.42
C THR A 32 -17.98 -6.03 2.71
N GLY A 33 -17.49 -7.27 2.80
CA GLY A 33 -17.97 -8.39 1.98
C GLY A 33 -17.58 -8.30 0.49
N LEU A 34 -16.85 -7.26 0.09
CA LEU A 34 -16.47 -6.99 -1.29
C LEU A 34 -14.97 -7.16 -1.49
N LEU A 35 -14.61 -7.83 -2.59
CA LEU A 35 -13.23 -8.02 -2.97
C LEU A 35 -12.72 -6.79 -3.73
N ASN A 36 -11.71 -6.11 -3.20
CA ASN A 36 -11.13 -4.93 -3.83
C ASN A 36 -10.01 -5.34 -4.82
N PHE A 37 -10.34 -5.36 -6.11
CA PHE A 37 -9.37 -5.64 -7.19
C PHE A 37 -8.43 -4.48 -7.50
N ALA A 38 -8.77 -3.25 -7.08
CA ALA A 38 -7.94 -2.06 -7.28
C ALA A 38 -6.76 -1.96 -6.29
N GLN A 39 -6.60 -2.92 -5.37
CA GLN A 39 -5.57 -2.85 -4.32
C GLN A 39 -4.14 -2.67 -4.87
N GLY A 40 -3.80 -3.35 -5.97
CA GLY A 40 -2.48 -3.18 -6.61
C GLY A 40 -2.27 -1.76 -7.14
N GLU A 41 -3.28 -1.19 -7.80
CA GLU A 41 -3.24 0.17 -8.33
C GLU A 41 -3.20 1.22 -7.22
N LEU A 42 -3.89 0.98 -6.10
CA LEU A 42 -3.84 1.84 -4.91
C LEU A 42 -2.44 1.88 -4.28
N ALA A 43 -1.78 0.72 -4.18
CA ALA A 43 -0.41 0.65 -3.71
C ALA A 43 0.55 1.42 -4.65
N MET A 44 0.38 1.25 -5.98
CA MET A 44 1.15 1.99 -6.98
C MET A 44 0.93 3.50 -6.85
N PHE A 45 -0.32 3.95 -6.76
CA PHE A 45 -0.63 5.38 -6.64
C PHE A 45 -0.01 5.98 -5.39
N SER A 46 -0.14 5.30 -4.24
CA SER A 46 0.48 5.73 -2.98
C SER A 46 2.00 5.86 -3.11
N THR A 47 2.64 4.92 -3.80
CA THR A 47 4.08 4.96 -4.11
C THR A 47 4.43 6.14 -5.03
N PHE A 48 3.57 6.47 -5.99
CA PHE A 48 3.76 7.62 -6.89
C PHE A 48 3.67 8.96 -6.15
N ILE A 49 2.81 9.05 -5.12
CA ILE A 49 2.78 10.22 -4.22
C ILE A 49 4.11 10.35 -3.48
N VAL A 50 4.63 9.27 -2.89
CA VAL A 50 5.96 9.28 -2.23
C VAL A 50 7.02 9.77 -3.20
N TRP A 51 7.06 9.20 -4.41
CA TRP A 51 8.02 9.59 -5.44
C TRP A 51 7.89 11.08 -5.81
N THR A 52 6.68 11.58 -5.96
CA THR A 52 6.43 13.00 -6.30
C THR A 52 6.92 13.93 -5.19
N ILE A 53 6.60 13.62 -3.93
CA ILE A 53 7.02 14.42 -2.77
C ILE A 53 8.54 14.37 -2.62
N TRP A 54 9.16 13.22 -2.80
CA TRP A 54 10.61 13.07 -2.75
C TRP A 54 11.31 13.87 -3.86
N ASN A 55 10.78 13.86 -5.09
CA ASN A 55 11.30 14.68 -6.19
C ASN A 55 11.16 16.19 -5.94
N ALA A 56 10.22 16.62 -5.10
CA ALA A 56 10.11 18.00 -4.66
C ALA A 56 11.19 18.42 -3.64
N GLY A 57 12.15 17.55 -3.32
CA GLY A 57 13.26 17.80 -2.40
C GLY A 57 12.93 17.50 -0.94
N VAL A 58 11.76 16.93 -0.66
CA VAL A 58 11.36 16.55 0.70
C VAL A 58 12.09 15.27 1.12
N PRO A 59 12.59 15.16 2.36
CA PRO A 59 13.23 13.94 2.86
C PRO A 59 12.35 12.69 2.69
N MET A 60 12.97 11.56 2.33
CA MET A 60 12.29 10.29 2.04
C MET A 60 11.30 9.86 3.13
N TRP A 61 11.67 10.01 4.40
CA TRP A 61 10.79 9.66 5.52
C TRP A 61 9.50 10.49 5.57
N LEU A 62 9.60 11.79 5.28
CA LEU A 62 8.43 12.67 5.20
C LEU A 62 7.60 12.38 3.94
N ALA A 63 8.27 12.03 2.83
CA ALA A 63 7.61 11.60 1.61
C ALA A 63 6.79 10.31 1.82
N ILE A 64 7.33 9.34 2.54
CA ILE A 64 6.62 8.09 2.91
C ILE A 64 5.36 8.42 3.72
N ILE A 65 5.45 9.27 4.74
CA ILE A 65 4.29 9.71 5.54
C ILE A 65 3.24 10.38 4.65
N GLY A 66 3.69 11.24 3.72
CA GLY A 66 2.80 11.88 2.74
C GLY A 66 2.09 10.87 1.83
N GLY A 67 2.80 9.84 1.35
CA GLY A 67 2.22 8.76 0.58
C GLY A 67 1.23 7.89 1.37
N MET A 68 1.51 7.60 2.64
CA MET A 68 0.58 6.90 3.53
C MET A 68 -0.72 7.69 3.72
N PHE A 69 -0.59 9.00 3.95
CA PHE A 69 -1.75 9.88 4.10
C PHE A 69 -2.54 9.99 2.79
N GLY A 70 -1.85 10.13 1.65
CA GLY A 70 -2.49 10.15 0.34
C GLY A 70 -3.23 8.85 0.03
N GLY A 71 -2.62 7.70 0.28
CA GLY A 71 -3.26 6.39 0.13
C GLY A 71 -4.48 6.23 1.03
N PHE A 72 -4.42 6.72 2.27
CA PHE A 72 -5.56 6.75 3.19
C PHE A 72 -6.73 7.58 2.65
N LEU A 73 -6.47 8.80 2.15
CA LEU A 73 -7.51 9.65 1.56
C LEU A 73 -8.17 9.00 0.34
N ILE A 74 -7.38 8.34 -0.52
CA ILE A 74 -7.92 7.63 -1.68
C ILE A 74 -8.74 6.42 -1.24
N GLY A 75 -8.30 5.70 -0.21
CA GLY A 75 -9.06 4.62 0.39
C GLY A 75 -10.43 5.09 0.91
N ILE A 76 -10.47 6.25 1.58
CA ILE A 76 -11.73 6.88 1.99
C ILE A 76 -12.60 7.22 0.78
N LEU A 77 -12.04 7.87 -0.25
CA LEU A 77 -12.78 8.24 -1.45
C LEU A 77 -13.36 7.01 -2.16
N LEU A 78 -12.58 5.96 -2.34
CA LEU A 78 -13.06 4.71 -2.91
C LEU A 78 -14.15 4.07 -2.07
N HIS A 79 -14.00 4.07 -0.75
CA HIS A 79 -15.03 3.54 0.13
C HIS A 79 -16.35 4.32 -0.06
N GLN A 80 -16.31 5.66 -0.07
CA GLN A 80 -17.51 6.48 -0.22
C GLN A 80 -18.13 6.43 -1.63
N VAL A 81 -17.33 6.32 -2.68
CA VAL A 81 -17.83 6.39 -4.06
C VAL A 81 -18.20 5.01 -4.59
N ALA A 82 -17.44 3.98 -4.26
CA ALA A 82 -17.63 2.65 -4.82
C ALA A 82 -18.27 1.67 -3.83
N VAL A 83 -17.93 1.73 -2.54
CA VAL A 83 -18.39 0.72 -1.55
C VAL A 83 -19.71 1.10 -0.90
N SER A 84 -19.87 2.32 -0.37
CA SER A 84 -21.10 2.71 0.32
C SER A 84 -22.39 2.70 -0.53
N PRO A 85 -22.38 2.87 -1.86
CA PRO A 85 -23.60 2.73 -2.66
C PRO A 85 -24.05 1.26 -2.87
N LEU A 86 -23.18 0.30 -2.55
CA LEU A 86 -23.45 -1.13 -2.74
C LEU A 86 -24.05 -1.81 -1.49
N GLY A 87 -24.09 -1.10 -0.35
CA GLY A 87 -24.76 -1.51 0.89
C GLY A 87 -26.01 -0.68 1.15
#